data_AF-A0A7J6QFM8-F1
#
_entry.id   AF-A0A7J6QFM8-F1
#
_cell.length_a   1.000
_cell.length_b   1.000
_cell.length_c   1.000
_cell.angle_alpha   90.00
_cell.angle_beta   90.00
_cell.angle_gamma   90.00
#
_symmetry.space_group_name_H-M   'P 1'
#
loop_
_entity.id
_entity.type
_entity.pdbx_description
1 polymer ?
#
loop_
_entity_poly.entity_id
_entity_poly.type
_entity_poly.pdbx_seq_one_letter_code
_entity_poly.pdbx_strand_id
1 'polypeptide(L)'
;MPSDSCNKVTTAAERFPESPGCQSAAAREPTVRSRPSLSAGGWECVRCGNVNFPQKLFCNMRKCMSPRPLRAWRCKGCGFEESNPLAPRCPECNTARRLSRDDCILVYAHATGEIPFQFQPEAMMAQQLIKAPVGSWVCSA
;
A
#
# COMPACT_ATOMS: atom_id res chain seq x y z
N MET A 1 59.03 -10.57 9.90
CA MET A 1 59.53 -11.81 10.51
C MET A 1 58.37 -12.78 10.64
N PRO A 2 58.28 -13.83 9.81
CA PRO A 2 57.36 -14.96 10.00
C PRO A 2 58.09 -16.11 10.72
N SER A 3 57.48 -16.65 11.76
CA SER A 3 57.74 -17.96 12.40
C SER A 3 56.92 -18.02 13.69
N ASP A 4 56.32 -19.12 14.15
CA ASP A 4 56.02 -20.43 13.61
C ASP A 4 55.02 -21.05 14.59
N SER A 5 54.33 -22.10 14.12
CA SER A 5 53.74 -23.17 14.93
C SER A 5 52.42 -22.94 15.67
N CYS A 6 51.39 -23.27 14.90
CA CYS A 6 50.29 -24.17 15.25
C CYS A 6 50.75 -25.40 16.07
N ASN A 7 50.16 -25.63 17.24
CA ASN A 7 50.29 -26.90 17.95
C ASN A 7 49.20 -27.89 17.46
N LYS A 8 49.71 -28.91 16.78
CA LYS A 8 49.15 -30.25 16.52
C LYS A 8 49.27 -31.09 17.81
N VAL A 9 48.50 -32.14 18.17
CA VAL A 9 47.47 -32.95 17.49
C VAL A 9 46.98 -34.05 18.47
N THR A 10 45.72 -34.50 18.27
CA THR A 10 45.14 -35.83 18.61
C THR A 10 44.93 -36.24 20.08
N THR A 11 43.91 -37.01 20.48
CA THR A 11 43.11 -38.01 19.75
C THR A 11 41.80 -38.32 20.50
N ALA A 12 40.83 -38.80 19.73
CA ALA A 12 39.77 -39.77 20.07
C ALA A 12 38.53 -39.30 20.86
N ALA A 13 37.44 -39.31 20.10
CA ALA A 13 36.07 -39.65 20.48
C ALA A 13 35.46 -38.85 21.64
N GLU A 14 34.59 -37.88 21.31
CA GLU A 14 33.17 -37.89 21.70
C GLU A 14 32.37 -37.02 20.73
N ARG A 15 31.10 -37.40 20.57
CA ARG A 15 30.17 -37.10 19.49
C ARG A 15 29.73 -35.62 19.53
N PHE A 16 29.96 -34.85 18.47
CA PHE A 16 29.28 -33.57 18.29
C PHE A 16 27.76 -33.81 18.19
N PRO A 17 26.91 -33.11 18.95
CA PRO A 17 25.47 -33.14 18.69
C PRO A 17 25.24 -32.47 17.33
N GLU A 18 24.63 -33.24 16.44
CA GLU A 18 24.19 -32.82 15.11
C GLU A 18 23.30 -31.58 15.26
N SER A 19 23.74 -30.43 14.75
CA SER A 19 22.87 -29.27 14.54
C SER A 19 21.81 -29.67 13.51
N PRO A 20 20.51 -29.69 13.86
CA PRO A 20 19.50 -30.00 12.88
C PRO A 20 19.33 -28.81 11.94
N GLY A 21 19.83 -28.98 10.72
CA GLY A 21 19.03 -28.80 9.51
C GLY A 21 18.68 -27.36 9.13
N CYS A 22 19.22 -26.96 7.97
CA CYS A 22 18.45 -26.29 6.93
C CYS A 22 16.98 -26.73 7.01
N GLN A 23 16.12 -25.85 7.55
CA GLN A 23 14.69 -26.10 7.51
C GLN A 23 14.26 -25.85 6.08
N SER A 24 14.08 -26.98 5.41
CA SER A 24 13.35 -27.22 4.18
C SER A 24 12.35 -26.09 3.93
N ALA A 25 12.44 -25.48 2.76
CA ALA A 25 11.35 -24.70 2.19
C ALA A 25 10.07 -25.54 2.33
N ALA A 26 9.22 -25.19 3.30
CA ALA A 26 7.86 -25.65 3.32
C ALA A 26 7.33 -25.26 1.95
N ALA A 27 7.02 -26.29 1.14
CA ALA A 27 6.33 -26.10 -0.11
C ALA A 27 5.13 -25.23 0.23
N ARG A 28 5.19 -23.96 -0.19
CA ARG A 28 3.99 -23.12 -0.17
C ARG A 28 2.97 -23.93 -0.94
N GLU A 29 1.89 -24.35 -0.28
CA GLU A 29 0.73 -24.89 -0.97
C GLU A 29 0.48 -24.00 -2.19
N PRO A 30 0.10 -24.57 -3.35
CA PRO A 30 -0.26 -23.74 -4.49
C PRO A 30 -1.39 -22.85 -4.00
N THR A 31 -1.09 -21.57 -3.75
CA THR A 31 -2.08 -20.62 -3.23
C THR A 31 -3.18 -20.58 -4.27
N VAL A 32 -4.29 -21.28 -4.01
CA VAL A 32 -5.45 -21.26 -4.88
C VAL A 32 -5.84 -19.80 -4.95
N ARG A 33 -5.61 -19.18 -6.12
CA ARG A 33 -5.91 -17.76 -6.31
C ARG A 33 -7.41 -17.61 -6.10
N SER A 34 -7.79 -17.10 -4.94
CA SER A 34 -9.18 -16.93 -4.56
C SER A 34 -9.85 -16.00 -5.57
N ARG A 35 -11.07 -16.31 -6.00
CA ARG A 35 -11.84 -15.42 -6.89
C ARG A 35 -12.37 -14.23 -6.08
N PRO A 36 -12.56 -13.05 -6.70
CA PRO A 36 -13.29 -11.96 -6.07
C PRO A 36 -14.68 -12.44 -5.65
N SER A 37 -15.09 -12.10 -4.43
CA SER A 37 -16.45 -12.35 -3.95
C SER A 37 -16.89 -11.21 -3.05
N LEU A 38 -18.17 -10.88 -3.10
CA LEU A 38 -18.76 -9.86 -2.22
C LEU A 38 -18.71 -10.31 -0.75
N SER A 39 -18.91 -11.61 -0.49
CA SER A 39 -18.85 -12.19 0.86
C SER A 39 -17.46 -12.09 1.50
N ALA A 40 -16.38 -12.04 0.71
CA ALA A 40 -15.02 -11.83 1.20
C ALA A 40 -14.62 -10.33 1.25
N GLY A 41 -15.58 -9.42 1.30
CA GLY A 41 -15.34 -7.97 1.34
C GLY A 41 -14.98 -7.36 -0.02
N GLY A 42 -15.19 -8.09 -1.12
CA GLY A 42 -15.07 -7.56 -2.46
C GLY A 42 -16.11 -6.48 -2.74
N TRP A 43 -15.95 -5.78 -3.85
CA TRP A 43 -16.87 -4.70 -4.22
C TRP A 43 -17.29 -4.83 -5.69
N GLU A 44 -18.56 -4.56 -5.94
CA GLU A 44 -19.12 -4.56 -7.28
C GLU A 44 -18.92 -3.19 -7.94
N CYS A 45 -18.45 -3.20 -9.18
CA CYS A 45 -18.28 -1.96 -9.94
C CYS A 45 -19.64 -1.46 -10.45
N VAL A 46 -20.06 -0.29 -9.98
CA VAL A 46 -21.34 0.34 -10.37
C VAL A 46 -21.48 0.63 -11.88
N ARG A 47 -20.36 0.69 -12.62
CA ARG A 47 -20.37 0.95 -14.07
C ARG A 47 -20.59 -0.32 -14.91
N CYS A 48 -20.08 -1.48 -14.46
CA CYS A 48 -20.05 -2.68 -15.31
C CYS A 48 -20.46 -3.98 -14.61
N GLY A 49 -20.82 -3.94 -13.32
CA GLY A 49 -21.21 -5.11 -12.53
C GLY A 49 -20.07 -6.07 -12.17
N ASN A 50 -18.82 -5.79 -12.56
CA ASN A 50 -17.69 -6.68 -12.23
C ASN A 50 -17.38 -6.64 -10.73
N VAL A 51 -17.36 -7.81 -10.08
CA VAL A 51 -16.91 -7.97 -8.69
C VAL A 51 -15.38 -7.92 -8.63
N ASN A 52 -14.84 -7.05 -7.79
CA ASN A 52 -13.40 -6.81 -7.63
C ASN A 52 -12.94 -7.23 -6.24
N PHE A 53 -11.64 -7.44 -6.10
CA PHE A 53 -11.02 -7.73 -4.82
C PHE A 53 -11.07 -6.53 -3.87
N PRO A 54 -11.17 -6.74 -2.54
CA PRO A 54 -11.29 -5.67 -1.53
C PRO A 54 -10.22 -4.57 -1.65
N GLN A 55 -8.98 -4.98 -1.93
CA GLN A 55 -7.81 -4.11 -2.02
C GLN A 55 -7.69 -3.35 -3.34
N LYS A 56 -8.57 -3.60 -4.31
CA LYS A 56 -8.54 -2.86 -5.58
C LYS A 56 -9.20 -1.51 -5.40
N LEU A 57 -8.48 -0.44 -5.76
CA LEU A 57 -9.04 0.91 -5.81
C LEU A 57 -9.82 1.15 -7.10
N PHE A 58 -9.48 0.46 -8.18
CA PHE A 58 -10.10 0.61 -9.49
C PHE A 58 -10.60 -0.73 -10.00
N CYS A 59 -11.63 -0.69 -10.84
CA CYS A 59 -12.20 -1.89 -11.44
C CYS A 59 -11.12 -2.63 -12.23
N ASN A 60 -11.02 -3.94 -12.00
CA ASN A 60 -10.02 -4.80 -12.63
C ASN A 60 -10.25 -4.98 -14.14
N MET A 61 -11.41 -4.58 -14.65
CA MET A 61 -11.71 -4.64 -16.08
C MET A 61 -10.97 -3.54 -16.82
N ARG A 62 -10.07 -3.92 -17.74
CA ARG A 62 -9.18 -3.01 -18.50
C ARG A 62 -9.91 -1.86 -19.20
N LYS A 63 -11.14 -2.09 -19.69
CA LYS A 63 -11.95 -1.06 -20.36
C LYS A 63 -12.74 -0.18 -19.38
N CYS A 64 -12.97 -0.64 -18.15
CA CYS A 64 -13.82 0.05 -17.19
C CYS A 64 -13.00 0.98 -16.29
N MET A 65 -12.02 0.39 -15.58
CA MET A 65 -11.11 1.04 -14.62
C MET A 65 -11.76 2.04 -13.65
N SER A 66 -13.07 1.95 -13.42
CA SER A 66 -13.80 2.93 -12.61
C SER A 66 -13.39 2.81 -11.15
N PRO A 67 -13.29 3.94 -10.42
CA PRO A 67 -12.91 3.91 -9.02
C PRO A 67 -13.95 3.17 -8.19
N ARG A 68 -13.48 2.50 -7.13
CA ARG A 68 -14.33 1.88 -6.11
C ARG A 68 -15.24 2.95 -5.50
N PRO A 69 -16.51 2.67 -5.21
CA PRO A 69 -17.40 3.61 -4.54
C PRO A 69 -16.77 4.14 -3.25
N LEU A 70 -16.90 5.45 -3.02
CA LEU A 70 -16.52 6.04 -1.75
C LEU A 70 -17.56 5.70 -0.68
N ARG A 71 -17.10 5.64 0.57
CA ARG A 71 -17.95 5.47 1.75
C ARG A 71 -18.09 6.78 2.51
N ALA A 72 -19.19 6.90 3.24
CA ALA A 72 -19.36 7.91 4.28
C ALA A 72 -18.20 7.86 5.28
N TRP A 73 -17.95 8.98 5.95
CA TRP A 73 -16.85 9.08 6.91
C TRP A 73 -17.31 9.74 8.20
N ARG A 74 -16.71 9.30 9.30
CA ARG A 74 -16.97 9.85 10.63
C ARG A 74 -15.89 10.87 10.99
N CYS A 75 -16.32 12.06 11.39
CA CYS A 75 -15.43 13.13 11.83
C CYS A 75 -14.66 12.74 13.09
N LYS A 76 -13.34 12.96 13.09
CA LYS A 76 -12.48 12.68 14.24
C LYS A 76 -12.51 13.78 15.31
N GLY A 77 -13.04 14.96 14.99
CA GLY A 77 -13.21 16.06 15.94
C GLY A 77 -14.48 15.93 16.77
N CYS A 78 -15.64 15.77 16.13
CA CYS A 78 -16.94 15.78 16.81
C CYS A 78 -17.75 14.47 16.67
N GLY A 79 -17.28 13.49 15.90
CA GLY A 79 -18.00 12.22 15.70
C GLY A 79 -19.15 12.27 14.70
N PHE A 80 -19.43 13.42 14.07
CA PHE A 80 -20.45 13.55 13.02
C PHE A 80 -20.22 12.59 11.86
N GLU A 81 -21.28 11.94 11.37
CA GLU A 81 -21.22 11.08 10.19
C GLU A 81 -21.58 11.86 8.94
N GLU A 82 -20.57 12.17 8.14
CA GLU A 82 -20.75 12.87 6.88
C GLU A 82 -21.12 11.89 5.78
N SER A 83 -22.30 12.11 5.20
CA SER A 83 -22.84 11.32 4.10
C SER A 83 -22.23 11.70 2.75
N ASN A 84 -21.77 12.94 2.57
CA ASN A 84 -21.05 13.39 1.39
C ASN A 84 -19.58 12.90 1.44
N PRO A 85 -19.23 11.87 0.65
CA PRO A 85 -17.91 11.29 0.72
C PRO A 85 -16.84 12.12 0.01
N LEU A 86 -17.17 13.30 -0.56
CA LEU A 86 -16.21 14.22 -1.16
C LEU A 86 -15.95 15.46 -0.27
N ALA A 87 -16.67 15.62 0.84
CA ALA A 87 -16.46 16.75 1.73
C ALA A 87 -15.03 16.76 2.32
N PRO A 88 -14.24 17.84 2.15
CA PRO A 88 -12.87 17.92 2.67
C PRO A 88 -12.83 18.28 4.16
N ARG A 89 -13.92 18.83 4.70
CA ARG A 89 -14.06 19.26 6.09
C ARG A 89 -15.41 18.85 6.64
N CYS A 90 -15.50 18.67 7.95
CA CYS A 90 -16.75 18.38 8.64
C CYS A 90 -17.65 19.63 8.66
N PRO A 91 -18.93 19.54 8.30
CA PRO A 91 -19.83 20.70 8.31
C PRO A 91 -20.13 21.20 9.73
N GLU A 92 -20.11 20.32 10.72
CA GLU A 92 -20.45 20.66 12.11
C GLU A 92 -19.32 21.39 12.86
N CYS A 93 -18.06 20.98 12.65
CA CYS A 93 -16.92 21.49 13.44
C CYS A 93 -15.74 21.98 12.61
N ASN A 94 -15.89 22.02 11.28
CA ASN A 94 -14.88 22.45 10.31
C ASN A 94 -13.53 21.69 10.35
N THR A 95 -13.45 20.61 11.15
CA THR A 95 -12.25 19.76 11.25
C THR A 95 -11.97 19.13 9.90
N ALA A 96 -10.71 19.20 9.45
CA ALA A 96 -10.27 18.61 8.20
C ALA A 96 -10.44 17.08 8.24
N ARG A 97 -10.95 16.52 7.15
CA ARG A 97 -11.06 15.08 6.98
C ARG A 97 -9.67 14.47 6.87
N ARG A 98 -9.35 13.51 7.74
CA ARG A 98 -8.13 12.70 7.60
C ARG A 98 -8.40 11.56 6.62
N LEU A 99 -7.61 11.52 5.55
CA LEU A 99 -7.68 10.51 4.50
C LEU A 99 -6.44 9.63 4.53
N SER A 100 -6.59 8.34 4.21
CA SER A 100 -5.47 7.50 3.83
C SER A 100 -4.99 7.84 2.42
N ARG A 101 -3.80 7.37 2.02
CA ARG A 101 -3.32 7.51 0.64
C ARG A 101 -4.33 7.00 -0.39
N ASP A 102 -4.89 5.82 -0.13
CA ASP A 102 -5.86 5.16 -1.00
C ASP A 102 -7.18 5.93 -1.06
N ASP A 103 -7.65 6.45 0.07
CA ASP A 103 -8.86 7.29 0.10
C ASP A 103 -8.62 8.62 -0.64
N CYS A 104 -7.44 9.23 -0.55
CA CYS A 104 -7.09 10.42 -1.35
C CYS A 104 -7.16 10.13 -2.84
N ILE A 105 -6.60 9.01 -3.28
CA ILE A 105 -6.62 8.58 -4.69
C ILE A 105 -8.06 8.40 -5.17
N LEU A 106 -8.91 7.75 -4.36
CA LEU A 106 -10.32 7.54 -4.70
C LEU A 106 -11.08 8.86 -4.74
N VAL A 107 -10.92 9.73 -3.74
CA VAL A 107 -11.58 11.05 -3.70
C VAL A 107 -11.22 11.87 -4.93
N TYR A 108 -9.93 11.91 -5.30
CA TYR A 108 -9.48 12.57 -6.52
C TYR A 108 -10.16 11.99 -7.75
N ALA A 109 -10.11 10.66 -7.92
CA ALA A 109 -10.69 10.01 -9.09
C ALA A 109 -12.21 10.21 -9.23
N HIS A 110 -12.94 10.30 -8.13
CA HIS A 110 -14.36 10.63 -8.15
C HIS A 110 -14.63 12.12 -8.40
N ALA A 111 -13.78 13.01 -7.89
CA ALA A 111 -13.93 14.45 -8.07
C ALA A 111 -13.59 14.91 -9.50
N THR A 112 -12.55 14.33 -10.11
CA THR A 112 -12.07 14.75 -11.45
C THR A 112 -12.54 13.83 -12.57
N GLY A 113 -12.94 12.59 -12.25
CA GLY A 113 -13.17 11.55 -13.25
C GLY A 113 -11.88 10.99 -13.85
N GLU A 114 -10.72 11.49 -13.43
CA GLU A 114 -9.42 11.04 -13.89
C GLU A 114 -8.87 9.99 -12.92
N ILE A 115 -8.46 8.84 -13.47
CA ILE A 115 -7.60 7.94 -12.71
C ILE A 115 -6.26 8.68 -12.61
N PRO A 116 -5.66 8.86 -11.42
CA PRO A 116 -4.29 9.31 -11.31
C PRO A 116 -3.40 8.21 -11.90
N PHE A 117 -3.35 8.19 -13.22
CA PHE A 117 -2.68 7.18 -14.01
C PHE A 117 -1.20 7.50 -13.83
N GLN A 118 -0.55 6.70 -12.97
CA GLN A 118 0.84 6.81 -12.56
C GLN A 118 1.04 7.98 -11.58
N PHE A 119 1.45 7.69 -10.34
CA PHE A 119 2.81 8.06 -9.94
C PHE A 119 3.77 7.98 -11.15
N GLN A 120 3.69 8.93 -12.08
CA GLN A 120 4.81 9.18 -12.95
C GLN A 120 5.88 9.71 -12.01
N PRO A 121 7.06 9.08 -11.88
CA PRO A 121 8.20 9.73 -11.24
C PRO A 121 8.60 11.04 -11.95
N GLU A 122 7.86 11.42 -13.00
CA GLU A 122 7.99 12.60 -13.84
C GLU A 122 6.80 13.58 -13.74
N ALA A 123 5.92 13.45 -12.74
CA ALA A 123 5.06 14.59 -12.37
C ALA A 123 6.00 15.77 -12.05
N MET A 124 6.06 16.75 -12.96
CA MET A 124 7.10 17.80 -13.07
C MET A 124 7.53 18.47 -11.77
N MET A 125 6.70 18.46 -10.72
CA MET A 125 7.05 18.97 -9.40
C MET A 125 8.12 18.13 -8.68
N ALA A 126 8.07 16.79 -8.73
CA ALA A 126 8.96 15.94 -7.94
C ALA A 126 10.40 15.91 -8.47
N GLN A 127 10.59 15.93 -9.80
CA GLN A 127 11.93 15.98 -10.39
C GLN A 127 12.59 17.35 -10.23
N GLN A 128 11.80 18.44 -10.30
CA GLN A 128 12.29 19.78 -9.94
C GLN A 128 12.67 19.84 -8.47
N LEU A 129 11.91 19.16 -7.59
CA LEU A 129 12.20 19.06 -6.16
C LEU A 129 13.51 18.30 -5.85
N ILE A 130 13.78 17.21 -6.57
CA ILE A 130 14.99 16.39 -6.41
C ILE A 130 16.24 17.08 -7.00
N LYS A 131 16.07 17.88 -8.06
CA LYS A 131 17.18 18.59 -8.72
C LYS A 131 17.50 19.95 -8.11
N ALA A 132 16.64 20.49 -7.25
CA ALA A 132 16.92 21.79 -6.66
C ALA A 132 18.02 21.67 -5.59
N PRO A 133 18.94 22.63 -5.51
CA PRO A 133 19.92 22.68 -4.44
C PRO A 133 19.22 22.79 -3.08
N VAL A 134 19.74 22.06 -2.09
CA VAL A 134 19.23 22.03 -0.72
C VAL A 134 19.14 23.47 -0.18
N GLY A 135 17.94 23.90 0.22
CA GLY A 135 17.69 25.23 0.81
C GLY A 135 16.96 26.25 -0.07
N SER A 136 16.52 25.88 -1.28
CA SER A 136 15.86 26.80 -2.23
C SER A 136 14.33 26.92 -2.08
N TRP A 137 13.71 26.23 -1.11
CA TRP A 137 12.26 26.20 -0.95
C TRP A 137 11.75 27.28 -0.01
N VAL A 138 11.06 28.28 -0.56
CA VAL A 138 10.18 29.19 0.19
C VAL A 138 8.76 28.86 -0.22
N CYS A 139 7.98 28.23 0.67
CA CYS A 139 6.55 28.05 0.44
C CYS A 139 5.85 29.40 0.60
N SER A 140 5.50 30.05 -0.52
CA SER A 140 4.52 31.15 -0.49
C SER A 140 3.12 30.54 -0.49
N ALA A 141 2.24 31.13 0.34
CA ALA A 141 0.88 30.69 0.61
C ALA A 141 -0.03 30.72 -0.62
#